data_AF-A0A9E5L538-F1
#
_entry.id   AF-A0A9E5L538-F1
#
_cell.length_a   1.000
_cell.length_b   1.000
_cell.length_c   1.000
_cell.angle_alpha   90.00
_cell.angle_beta   90.00
_cell.angle_gamma   90.00
#
_symmetry.space_group_name_H-M   'P 1'
#
loop_
_entity.id
_entity.type
_entity.pdbx_description
1 polymer ?
#
loop_
_entity_poly.entity_id
_entity_poly.type
_entity_poly.pdbx_seq_one_letter_code
_entity_poly.pdbx_strand_id
1 'polypeptide(L)' 'MPSAAIVSMQDEVKIGQFAIAIGNSLSEYQNSVTMGIISARNRELKINQGKNLYI' A
#
# COMPACT_ATOMS: atom_id res chain seq x y z
N MET A 1 24.88 -11.06 8.37
CA MET A 1 23.95 -10.18 7.64
C MET A 1 22.54 -10.46 8.18
N PRO A 2 21.78 -9.47 8.65
CA PRO A 2 20.40 -9.73 9.06
C PRO A 2 19.59 -10.15 7.82
N SER A 3 18.93 -11.30 7.88
CA SER A 3 17.94 -11.68 6.87
C SER A 3 16.68 -10.84 7.05
N ALA A 4 16.04 -10.44 5.97
CA ALA A 4 14.73 -9.82 6.05
C ALA A 4 13.73 -10.89 6.53
N ALA A 5 13.16 -10.70 7.72
CA ALA A 5 12.10 -11.57 8.22
C ALA A 5 10.83 -11.36 7.38
N ILE A 6 10.24 -12.45 6.89
CA ILE A 6 8.89 -12.42 6.31
C ILE A 6 7.93 -12.29 7.50
N VAL A 7 7.31 -11.12 7.60
CA VAL A 7 6.39 -10.76 8.69
C VAL A 7 5.03 -11.41 8.45
N SER A 8 4.32 -11.78 9.52
CA SER A 8 2.98 -12.35 9.39
C SER A 8 1.99 -11.32 8.85
N MET A 9 0.98 -11.77 8.09
CA MET A 9 -0.09 -10.89 7.62
C MET A 9 -0.99 -10.36 8.74
N GLN A 10 -0.91 -10.93 9.95
CA GLN A 10 -1.61 -10.39 11.12
C GLN A 10 -0.88 -9.20 11.77
N ASP A 11 0.41 -8.99 11.46
CA ASP A 11 1.15 -7.87 12.02
C ASP A 11 0.83 -6.59 11.24
N GLU A 12 0.56 -5.51 11.97
CA GLU A 12 0.18 -4.25 11.33
C GLU A 12 1.38 -3.48 10.71
N VAL A 13 1.24 -3.04 9.45
CA VAL A 13 2.28 -2.35 8.63
C VAL A 13 2.57 -0.90 9.03
N LYS A 14 3.71 -0.53 9.62
CA LYS A 14 3.87 0.80 10.25
C LYS A 14 3.87 1.97 9.25
N ILE A 15 3.30 3.13 9.62
CA ILE A 15 3.46 4.37 8.84
C ILE A 15 4.96 4.72 8.78
N GLY A 16 5.44 5.10 7.59
CA GLY A 16 6.85 5.36 7.32
C GLY A 16 7.68 4.12 6.94
N GLN A 17 7.11 2.92 7.04
CA GLN A 17 7.76 1.69 6.57
C GLN A 17 7.91 1.71 5.04
N PHE A 18 9.02 1.20 4.51
CA PHE A 18 9.21 1.04 3.07
C PHE A 18 8.17 0.10 2.47
N ALA A 19 7.68 0.45 1.28
CA ALA A 19 6.72 -0.32 0.51
C ALA A 19 7.20 -0.44 -0.94
N ILE A 20 6.95 -1.61 -1.53
CA ILE A 20 7.16 -1.88 -2.95
C ILE A 20 5.80 -2.20 -3.57
N ALA A 21 5.42 -1.46 -4.60
CA ALA A 21 4.24 -1.72 -5.41
C ALA A 21 4.66 -2.39 -6.73
N ILE A 22 4.01 -3.50 -7.07
CA ILE A 22 4.22 -4.24 -8.32
C ILE A 22 2.90 -4.25 -9.07
N GLY A 23 2.89 -3.81 -10.33
CA GLY A 23 1.67 -3.73 -11.14
C GLY A 23 1.94 -3.44 -12.62
N ASN A 24 0.88 -3.11 -13.35
CA ASN A 24 0.95 -2.68 -14.75
C ASN A 24 0.53 -1.21 -14.83
N SER A 25 1.51 -0.32 -14.96
CA SER A 25 1.25 1.12 -15.03
C SER A 25 0.64 1.46 -16.39
N LEU A 26 -0.49 2.17 -16.37
CA LEU A 26 -1.23 2.63 -17.56
C LEU A 26 -1.69 1.47 -18.49
N SER A 27 -1.71 0.23 -17.99
CA SER A 27 -1.99 -0.98 -18.77
C SER A 27 -1.02 -1.26 -19.93
N GLU A 28 0.02 -0.43 -20.09
CA GLU A 28 0.99 -0.47 -21.20
C GLU A 28 2.35 -0.95 -20.70
N TYR A 29 2.77 -0.49 -19.52
CA TYR A 29 4.07 -0.81 -18.95
C TYR A 29 3.95 -2.01 -18.02
N GLN A 30 3.98 -3.20 -18.61
CA GLN A 30 3.99 -4.46 -17.89
C GLN A 30 5.16 -4.54 -16.91
N ASN A 31 4.93 -5.19 -15.76
CA ASN A 31 5.93 -5.39 -14.70
C ASN A 31 6.52 -4.07 -14.16
N SER A 32 5.68 -3.05 -14.00
CA SER A 32 6.06 -1.81 -13.35
C SER A 32 6.25 -2.02 -11.85
N VAL A 33 7.42 -1.60 -11.35
CA VAL A 33 7.75 -1.63 -9.92
C VAL A 33 7.97 -0.20 -9.43
N THR A 34 7.38 0.15 -8.29
CA THR A 34 7.54 1.47 -7.67
C THR A 34 7.86 1.31 -6.19
N MET A 35 8.79 2.12 -5.69
CA MET A 35 9.18 2.13 -4.28
C MET A 35 8.66 3.40 -3.60
N GLY A 36 8.19 3.24 -2.37
CA GLY A 36 7.70 4.34 -1.55
C GLY A 36 7.65 3.97 -0.07
N ILE A 37 6.77 4.64 0.66
CA ILE A 37 6.51 4.38 2.07
C ILE A 37 5.02 4.22 2.34
N ILE A 38 4.67 3.51 3.41
CA ILE A 38 3.32 3.51 3.96
C ILE A 38 3.01 4.91 4.50
N SER A 39 2.12 5.65 3.83
CA SER A 39 1.82 7.04 4.18
C SER A 39 0.74 7.17 5.27
N ALA A 40 -0.27 6.30 5.26
CA ALA A 40 -1.37 6.28 6.23
C ALA A 40 -2.05 4.90 6.23
N ARG A 41 -2.94 4.66 7.21
CA ARG A 41 -3.78 3.46 7.29
C ARG A 41 -5.24 3.84 7.49
N ASN A 42 -6.16 2.92 7.18
CA ASN A 42 -7.60 3.07 7.40
C ASN A 42 -8.16 4.38 6.84
N ARG A 43 -7.80 4.72 5.59
CA ARG A 43 -8.28 5.95 4.97
C ARG A 43 -9.73 5.76 4.54
N GLU A 44 -10.60 6.62 5.05
CA GLU A 44 -12.01 6.69 4.69
C GLU A 44 -12.28 8.04 4.02
N LEU A 45 -12.82 8.01 2.81
CA LEU A 45 -13.33 9.20 2.15
C LEU A 45 -14.84 9.31 2.40
N LYS A 46 -15.24 10.35 3.14
CA LYS A 46 -16.64 10.72 3.34
C LYS A 46 -17.12 11.52 2.14
N ILE A 47 -17.94 10.90 1.30
CA ILE A 47 -18.62 11.59 0.20
C ILE A 47 -19.98 12.03 0.73
N ASN A 48 -20.33 13.31 0.55
CA ASN A 48 -21.55 13.96 1.08
C ASN A 48 -22.88 13.30 0.63
N GLN A 49 -22.85 12.22 -0.16
CA GLN A 49 -24.00 11.47 -0.67
C GLN A 49 -24.13 10.08 -0.02
N GLY A 50 -23.74 9.93 1.25
CA GLY A 50 -24.10 8.78 2.08
C GLY A 50 -23.37 7.45 1.78
N LYS A 51 -22.37 7.45 0.89
CA LYS A 51 -21.55 6.27 0.61
C LYS A 51 -20.11 6.54 1.02
N ASN A 52 -19.66 5.86 2.06
CA ASN A 52 -18.26 5.88 2.48
C ASN A 52 -17.45 5.05 1.49
N LEU A 53 -16.35 5.61 0.99
CA LEU A 53 -15.41 4.92 0.12
C LEU A 53 -14.15 4.62 0.94
N TYR A 54 -13.83 3.33 1.09
CA TYR A 54 -12.61 2.86 1.72
C TYR A 54 -11.50 2.76 0.67
N ILE A 55 -10.33 3.34 0.93
CA ILE A 55 -9.17 3.41 0.01
C ILE A 55 -7.82 3.18 0.71
#